data_AF-A0A2T4DR35-F1
#
_entry.id   AF-A0A2T4DR35-F1
#
_cell.length_a   1.000
_cell.length_b   1.000
_cell.length_c   1.000
_cell.angle_alpha   90.00
_cell.angle_beta   90.00
_cell.angle_gamma   90.00
#
_symmetry.space_group_name_H-M   'P 1'
#
loop_
_entity.id
_entity.type
_entity.pdbx_description
1 polymer ?
#
loop_
_entity_poly.entity_id
_entity_poly.type
_entity_poly.pdbx_seq_one_letter_code
_entity_poly.pdbx_strand_id
1 'polypeptide(L)'
;MKIRLSSKRLHSGKCQVRFQVAEESTGASWYGYALAEPKETLKEVVERIEYRFIQRKNGLNLYRKALYNMNTFRTSEENMMIFRDQK
;
A
#
# COMPACT_ATOMS: atom_id res chain seq x y z
N MET A 1 -13.87 -5.55 -4.81
CA MET A 1 -12.42 -5.31 -4.93
C MET A 1 -11.71 -6.59 -4.59
N LYS A 2 -10.87 -7.13 -5.49
CA LYS A 2 -10.09 -8.35 -5.19
C LYS A 2 -8.65 -7.93 -4.88
N ILE A 3 -8.16 -8.31 -3.69
CA ILE A 3 -6.79 -8.07 -3.26
C ILE A 3 -6.02 -9.39 -3.32
N ARG A 4 -4.91 -9.42 -4.05
CA ARG A 4 -3.95 -10.53 -4.02
C ARG A 4 -2.73 -10.08 -3.24
N LEU A 5 -2.27 -10.92 -2.31
CA LEU A 5 -1.13 -10.64 -1.45
C LEU A 5 -0.04 -11.67 -1.67
N SER A 6 1.21 -11.21 -1.60
CA SER A 6 2.40 -12.06 -1.51
C SER A 6 3.36 -11.40 -0.54
N SER A 7 4.04 -12.18 0.28
CA SER A 7 4.95 -11.63 1.30
C SER A 7 6.34 -12.21 1.16
N LYS A 8 7.34 -11.40 1.51
CA LYS A 8 8.73 -11.79 1.62
C LYS A 8 9.28 -11.28 2.95
N ARG A 9 9.84 -12.16 3.77
CA ARG A 9 10.54 -11.76 4.99
C ARG A 9 11.89 -11.14 4.62
N LEU A 10 12.21 -10.01 5.22
CA LEU A 10 13.47 -9.29 5.04
C LEU A 10 14.47 -9.68 6.13
N HIS A 11 15.75 -9.45 5.88
CA HIS A 11 16.84 -9.69 6.84
C HIS A 11 16.68 -8.88 8.14
N SER A 12 15.96 -7.74 8.08
CA SER A 12 15.61 -6.93 9.26
C SER A 12 14.55 -7.58 10.16
N GLY A 13 14.01 -8.76 9.80
CA GLY A 13 12.93 -9.43 10.51
C GLY A 13 11.53 -8.99 10.07
N LYS A 14 11.39 -7.84 9.41
CA LYS A 14 10.13 -7.31 8.87
C LYS A 14 9.64 -8.10 7.66
N CYS A 15 8.37 -7.94 7.31
CA CYS A 15 7.75 -8.56 6.14
C CYS A 15 7.42 -7.52 5.08
N GLN A 16 7.96 -7.66 3.88
CA GLN A 16 7.52 -6.89 2.71
C GLN A 16 6.32 -7.60 2.08
N VAL A 17 5.16 -6.95 2.09
CA VAL A 17 3.91 -7.43 1.52
C VAL A 17 3.68 -6.75 0.18
N ARG A 18 3.79 -7.48 -0.92
CA ARG A 18 3.35 -7.04 -2.23
C ARG A 18 1.85 -7.31 -2.38
N PHE A 19 1.10 -6.30 -2.76
CA PHE A 19 -0.32 -6.40 -3.01
C PHE A 19 -0.67 -6.01 -4.44
N GLN A 20 -1.72 -6.63 -4.97
CA GLN A 20 -2.35 -6.27 -6.24
C GLN A 20 -3.84 -6.09 -5.99
N VAL A 21 -4.39 -4.98 -6.48
CA VAL A 21 -5.80 -4.64 -6.36
C VAL A 21 -6.38 -4.54 -7.76
N ALA A 22 -7.35 -5.40 -8.04
CA ALA A 22 -8.14 -5.32 -9.28
C ALA A 22 -9.50 -4.70 -8.99
N GLU A 23 -9.79 -3.60 -9.68
CA GLU A 23 -11.12 -2.96 -9.67
C GLU A 23 -11.91 -3.47 -10.88
N GLU A 24 -12.85 -4.40 -10.63
CA GLU A 24 -13.64 -5.06 -11.68
C GLU A 24 -14.52 -4.07 -12.47
N SER A 25 -14.95 -2.97 -11.84
CA SER A 25 -15.84 -1.97 -12.46
C SER A 25 -15.15 -1.06 -13.47
N THR A 26 -13.85 -0.80 -13.32
CA THR A 26 -13.10 0.14 -14.17
C THR A 26 -12.05 -0.56 -15.04
N GLY A 27 -11.80 -1.85 -14.79
CA GLY A 27 -10.67 -2.58 -15.38
C GLY A 27 -9.30 -2.10 -14.90
N ALA A 28 -9.26 -1.17 -13.93
CA ALA A 28 -8.02 -0.64 -13.40
C ALA A 28 -7.35 -1.67 -12.47
N SER A 29 -6.08 -1.95 -12.76
CA SER A 29 -5.20 -2.74 -11.90
C SER A 29 -4.23 -1.81 -11.17
N TRP A 30 -4.00 -2.11 -9.90
CA TRP A 30 -3.05 -1.40 -9.05
C TRP A 30 -2.17 -2.42 -8.37
N TYR A 31 -0.93 -2.03 -8.09
CA TYR A 31 -0.04 -2.84 -7.29
C TYR A 31 0.74 -1.98 -6.32
N GLY A 32 1.25 -2.60 -5.27
CA GLY A 32 2.01 -1.86 -4.27
C GLY A 32 2.76 -2.77 -3.34
N TYR A 33 3.49 -2.12 -2.43
CA TYR A 33 4.27 -2.77 -1.41
C TYR A 33 3.95 -2.12 -0.07
N ALA A 34 3.75 -2.93 0.96
CA ALA A 34 3.59 -2.52 2.34
C ALA A 34 4.68 -3.18 3.19
N LEU A 35 5.27 -2.45 4.12
CA LEU A 35 6.15 -2.99 5.14
C LEU A 35 5.31 -3.33 6.37
N ALA A 36 5.34 -4.61 6.75
CA ALA A 36 4.65 -5.14 7.90
C ALA A 36 5.65 -5.46 9.01
N GLU A 37 5.32 -5.02 10.23
CA GLU A 37 6.11 -5.35 11.41
C GLU A 37 5.89 -6.83 11.82
N PRO A 38 6.85 -7.48 12.48
CA PRO A 38 6.75 -8.91 12.81
C PRO A 38 5.55 -9.29 13.69
N LYS A 39 5.03 -8.32 14.47
CA LYS A 39 3.87 -8.48 15.35
C LYS A 39 2.55 -8.09 14.68
N GLU A 40 2.61 -7.55 13.47
CA GLU A 40 1.45 -7.09 12.73
C GLU A 40 0.73 -8.30 12.10
N THR A 41 -0.57 -8.37 12.30
CA THR A 41 -1.42 -9.42 11.77
C THR A 41 -1.75 -9.17 10.29
N LEU A 42 -2.11 -10.22 9.57
CA LEU A 42 -2.56 -10.09 8.19
C LEU A 42 -3.79 -9.16 8.07
N LYS A 43 -4.68 -9.21 9.07
CA LYS A 43 -5.89 -8.37 9.11
C LYS A 43 -5.52 -6.89 9.16
N GLU A 44 -4.62 -6.49 10.05
CA GLU A 44 -4.16 -5.10 10.18
C GLU A 44 -3.50 -4.61 8.89
N VAL A 45 -2.70 -5.47 8.23
CA VAL A 45 -2.08 -5.14 6.94
C VAL A 45 -3.15 -4.91 5.86
N VAL A 46 -4.17 -5.78 5.78
CA VAL A 46 -5.26 -5.64 4.80
C VAL A 46 -6.09 -4.40 5.05
N GLU A 47 -6.51 -4.16 6.30
CA GLU A 47 -7.28 -2.96 6.68
C GLU A 47 -6.52 -1.68 6.32
N ARG A 48 -5.19 -1.67 6.52
CA ARG A 48 -4.33 -0.55 6.12
C ARG A 48 -4.29 -0.33 4.61
N ILE A 49 -4.20 -1.42 3.82
CA ILE A 49 -4.23 -1.36 2.36
C ILE A 49 -5.59 -0.81 1.88
N GLU A 50 -6.69 -1.33 2.42
CA GLU A 50 -8.06 -0.91 2.08
C GLU A 50 -8.32 0.55 2.43
N TYR A 51 -7.99 0.95 3.65
CA TYR A 51 -8.17 2.33 4.13
C TYR A 51 -7.47 3.34 3.22
N ARG A 52 -6.24 3.01 2.78
CA ARG A 52 -5.46 3.86 1.88
C ARG A 52 -6.00 3.87 0.46
N PHE A 53 -6.55 2.76 -0.01
CA PHE A 53 -7.17 2.68 -1.33
C PHE A 53 -8.47 3.50 -1.38
N ILE A 54 -9.28 3.44 -0.32
CA ILE A 54 -10.48 4.27 -0.15
C ILE A 54 -10.13 5.76 -0.10
N GLN A 55 -9.12 6.14 0.69
CA GLN A 55 -8.62 7.52 0.73
C GLN A 55 -8.17 8.02 -0.65
N ARG A 56 -7.50 7.17 -1.43
CA ARG A 56 -7.07 7.51 -2.80
C ARG A 56 -8.24 7.71 -3.75
N LYS A 57 -9.27 6.85 -3.67
CA LYS A 57 -10.49 6.94 -4.49
C LYS A 57 -11.30 8.21 -4.21
N ASN A 58 -11.27 8.68 -2.96
CA ASN A 58 -12.06 9.83 -2.50
C ASN A 58 -11.37 11.19 -2.68
N GLY A 59 -10.09 11.29 -3.05
CA GLY A 59 -9.44 12.60 -3.11
C GLY A 59 -8.04 12.64 -3.73
N LEU A 60 -7.96 13.34 -4.86
CA LEU A 60 -6.78 13.99 -5.43
C LEU A 60 -5.88 14.61 -4.34
N ASN A 61 -4.83 13.92 -3.86
CA ASN A 61 -3.63 14.56 -3.27
C ASN A 61 -2.49 13.62 -2.82
N LEU A 62 -2.55 12.31 -3.05
CA LEU A 62 -1.48 11.42 -2.57
C LEU A 62 -0.13 11.63 -3.30
N TYR A 63 -0.15 11.95 -4.59
CA TYR A 63 1.10 12.17 -5.35
C TYR A 63 1.85 13.44 -4.92
N ARG A 64 1.12 14.52 -4.60
CA ARG A 64 1.71 15.76 -4.06
C ARG A 64 2.21 15.59 -2.63
N LYS A 65 1.51 14.83 -1.77
CA LYS A 65 1.96 14.54 -0.40
C LYS A 65 3.18 13.63 -0.36
N ALA A 66 3.25 12.61 -1.21
CA ALA A 66 4.40 11.69 -1.23
C ALA A 66 5.72 12.39 -1.58
N LEU A 67 5.69 13.42 -2.42
CA LEU A 67 6.87 14.22 -2.76
C LEU A 67 7.22 15.28 -1.69
N TYR A 68 6.22 15.88 -1.04
CA TYR A 68 6.45 16.83 0.07
C TYR A 68 6.95 16.17 1.36
N ASN A 69 6.61 14.89 1.57
CA ASN A 69 6.99 14.13 2.77
C ASN A 69 8.43 13.62 2.76
N MET A 70 9.21 13.80 1.67
CA MET A 70 10.64 13.45 1.66
C MET A 70 11.49 14.23 2.68
N ASN A 71 10.94 15.31 3.27
CA ASN A 71 11.67 16.17 4.21
C ASN A 71 11.14 16.10 5.66
N THR A 72 10.11 15.31 5.95
CA THR A 72 9.49 15.26 7.29
C THR A 72 9.24 13.83 7.73
N PHE A 73 10.15 13.30 8.55
CA PHE A 73 10.05 12.02 9.23
C PHE A 73 8.68 11.81 9.91
N ARG A 74 7.76 11.12 9.22
CA ARG A 74 6.54 10.55 9.79
C ARG A 74 6.43 9.08 9.41
N THR A 75 6.84 8.26 10.37
CA THR A 75 7.10 6.81 10.32
C THR A 75 5.92 5.90 9.93
N SER A 76 4.68 6.38 9.86
CA SER A 76 3.53 5.54 9.50
C SER A 76 3.12 5.62 8.03
N GLU A 77 3.47 6.72 7.34
CA GLU A 77 3.03 6.94 5.96
C GLU A 77 3.99 6.38 4.90
N GLU A 78 5.27 6.22 5.23
CA GLU A 78 6.35 5.80 4.32
C GLU A 78 6.42 4.28 4.11
N ASN A 79 5.73 3.49 4.94
CA ASN A 79 5.78 2.04 4.87
C ASN A 79 4.92 1.44 3.75
N MET A 80 4.33 2.26 2.87
CA MET A 80 3.49 1.75 1.81
C MET A 80 3.55 2.56 0.51
N MET A 81 3.83 1.87 -0.59
CA MET A 81 3.86 2.43 -1.93
C MET A 81 2.74 1.83 -2.79
N ILE A 82 2.06 2.66 -3.58
CA ILE A 82 0.97 2.25 -4.48
C ILE A 82 1.21 2.83 -5.88
N PHE A 83 1.23 1.95 -6.87
CA PHE A 83 1.45 2.25 -8.28
C PHE A 83 0.23 1.83 -9.10
N ARG A 84 -0.02 2.57 -10.18
CA ARG A 84 -1.01 2.18 -11.19
C ARG A 84 -0.34 1.19 -12.14
N ASP A 85 -0.99 0.06 -12.38
CA ASP A 85 -0.53 -0.89 -13.39
C ASP A 85 -0.81 -0.27 -14.77
N GLN A 86 0.24 0.09 -15.51
CA GLN A 86 0.11 0.56 -16.89
C GLN A 86 0.13 -0.68 -17.79
N LYS A 87 -1.05 -1.08 -18.26
CA LYS A 87 -1.18 -1.90 -19.46
C LYS A 87 -1.22 -0.99 -20.67
#